data_AF-A0A2W1B6S7-F1
#
_entry.id   AF-A0A2W1B6S7-F1
#
_cell.length_a   1.000
_cell.length_b   1.000
_cell.length_c   1.000
_cell.angle_alpha   90.00
_cell.angle_beta   90.00
_cell.angle_gamma   90.00
#
_symmetry.space_group_name_H-M   'P 1'
#
loop_
_entity.id
_entity.type
_entity.pdbx_description
1 polymer ?
#
loop_
_entity_poly.entity_id
_entity_poly.type
_entity_poly.pdbx_seq_one_letter_code
_entity_poly.pdbx_strand_id
1 'polypeptide(L)'
;MIKRTTLAVAALLFVGLVGGLVYANATIVRVDVPASVRIVKGVEGDADRDGAVDIGDMEFVAANLGPIPPSDPTSDLNSDGVVDIRDMVIVAKNFQG
;
A
#
# COMPACT_ATOMS: atom_id res chain seq x y z
N MET A 1 -20.05 22.82 -30.58
CA MET A 1 -18.57 22.73 -30.72
C MET A 1 -18.08 21.59 -29.86
N ILE A 2 -17.16 20.78 -30.39
CA ILE A 2 -16.80 19.40 -29.97
C ILE A 2 -15.58 19.36 -29.04
N LYS A 3 -15.53 18.35 -28.15
CA LYS A 3 -14.39 17.69 -27.45
C LYS A 3 -13.63 18.41 -26.32
N ARG A 4 -13.84 17.91 -25.09
CA ARG A 4 -12.79 17.66 -24.07
C ARG A 4 -13.12 16.41 -23.23
N THR A 5 -13.12 15.25 -23.88
CA THR A 5 -12.82 13.98 -23.22
C THR A 5 -11.36 14.00 -22.78
N THR A 6 -11.02 13.24 -21.72
CA THR A 6 -9.65 12.91 -21.25
C THR A 6 -9.08 13.85 -20.19
N LEU A 7 -9.39 13.62 -18.90
CA LEU A 7 -8.40 13.72 -17.81
C LEU A 7 -8.97 13.07 -16.52
N ALA A 8 -8.32 11.99 -16.07
CA ALA A 8 -8.39 11.37 -14.73
C ALA A 8 -9.76 10.82 -14.29
N VAL A 9 -10.15 9.55 -14.45
CA VAL A 9 -9.44 8.26 -14.50
C VAL A 9 -8.49 7.97 -13.31
N ALA A 10 -8.15 8.95 -12.46
CA ALA A 10 -7.13 8.73 -11.42
C ALA A 10 -7.60 8.96 -9.97
N ALA A 11 -8.88 9.27 -9.72
CA ALA A 11 -9.43 9.32 -8.35
C ALA A 11 -10.01 7.96 -7.91
N LEU A 12 -9.69 6.89 -8.64
CA LEU A 12 -9.84 5.52 -8.17
C LEU A 12 -8.64 5.22 -7.30
N LEU A 13 -8.84 5.20 -5.98
CA LEU A 13 -8.14 4.40 -4.98
C LEU A 13 -8.26 5.18 -3.67
N PHE A 14 -9.33 4.97 -2.91
CA PHE A 14 -9.23 4.84 -1.45
C PHE A 14 -10.61 4.48 -0.84
N VAL A 15 -10.56 3.51 0.06
CA VAL A 15 -11.57 3.09 1.04
C VAL A 15 -12.65 2.10 0.57
N GLY A 16 -12.51 0.87 1.07
CA GLY A 16 -13.49 -0.20 0.94
C GLY A 16 -14.59 -0.18 2.01
N LEU A 17 -15.33 -1.28 1.99
CA LEU A 17 -16.22 -1.78 3.05
C LEU A 17 -17.64 -1.21 3.11
N VAL A 18 -18.40 -1.20 2.01
CA VAL A 18 -19.76 -1.79 1.92
C VAL A 18 -20.03 -2.09 0.43
N GLY A 19 -20.63 -3.23 0.09
CA GLY A 19 -21.11 -3.45 -1.26
C GLY A 19 -22.04 -2.31 -1.71
N GLY A 20 -21.69 -1.66 -2.83
CA GLY A 20 -22.55 -0.66 -3.47
C GLY A 20 -21.91 0.71 -3.61
N LEU A 21 -21.03 0.87 -4.60
CA LEU A 21 -20.99 2.13 -5.34
C LEU A 21 -21.64 1.89 -6.70
N VAL A 22 -22.96 2.04 -6.71
CA VAL A 22 -23.78 2.04 -7.94
C VAL A 22 -23.51 3.37 -8.64
N TYR A 23 -22.62 3.36 -9.63
CA TYR A 23 -22.67 4.36 -10.70
C TYR A 23 -23.40 3.75 -11.90
N ALA A 24 -24.41 4.46 -12.35
CA ALA A 24 -25.48 3.99 -13.20
C ALA A 24 -25.01 3.56 -14.61
N ASN A 25 -24.97 2.25 -14.83
CA ASN A 25 -25.22 1.54 -16.10
C ASN A 25 -24.99 0.04 -15.87
N ALA A 26 -25.92 -0.61 -15.17
CA ALA A 26 -25.76 -2.00 -14.70
C ALA A 26 -25.70 -3.04 -15.84
N THR A 27 -24.56 -3.12 -16.51
CA THR A 27 -24.05 -4.39 -17.04
C THR A 27 -23.39 -5.08 -15.86
N ILE A 28 -24.03 -6.12 -15.32
CA ILE A 28 -23.41 -6.98 -14.32
C ILE A 28 -22.28 -7.73 -15.04
N VAL A 29 -21.07 -7.19 -14.97
CA VAL A 29 -19.86 -7.93 -15.32
C VAL A 29 -19.72 -8.98 -14.23
N ARG A 30 -19.93 -10.25 -14.59
CA ARG A 30 -19.60 -11.37 -13.71
C ARG A 30 -18.09 -11.37 -13.53
N VAL A 31 -17.62 -10.82 -12.42
CA VAL A 31 -16.24 -10.97 -12.00
C VAL A 31 -16.15 -12.35 -11.38
N ASP A 32 -15.58 -13.31 -12.11
CA ASP A 32 -15.21 -14.60 -11.55
C ASP A 32 -14.10 -14.37 -10.53
N VAL A 33 -14.50 -14.09 -9.28
CA VAL A 33 -13.53 -13.95 -8.19
C VAL A 33 -13.01 -15.36 -7.90
N PRO A 34 -11.70 -15.62 -8.00
CA PRO A 34 -11.16 -16.93 -7.67
C PRO A 34 -11.56 -17.31 -6.24
N ALA A 35 -11.84 -18.59 -6.02
CA ALA A 35 -12.43 -19.15 -4.80
C ALA A 35 -11.66 -18.85 -3.49
N SER A 36 -10.52 -18.17 -3.57
CA SER A 36 -9.75 -17.70 -2.44
C SER A 36 -9.13 -16.33 -2.75
N VAL A 37 -9.72 -15.27 -2.21
CA VAL A 37 -9.02 -14.00 -2.01
C VAL A 37 -8.25 -14.14 -0.70
N ARG A 38 -6.92 -14.31 -0.76
CA ARG A 38 -6.08 -14.29 0.44
C ARG A 38 -5.89 -12.83 0.85
N ILE A 39 -6.63 -12.38 1.85
CA ILE A 39 -6.34 -11.12 2.53
C ILE A 39 -5.09 -11.35 3.38
N VAL A 40 -3.92 -11.07 2.81
CA VAL A 40 -2.68 -10.99 3.59
C VAL A 40 -2.81 -9.72 4.43
N LYS A 41 -3.11 -9.87 5.71
CA LYS A 41 -2.97 -8.77 6.66
C LYS A 41 -1.47 -8.46 6.70
N GLY A 42 -1.06 -7.30 6.20
CA GLY A 42 0.33 -6.86 6.31
C GLY A 42 0.74 -6.87 7.78
N VAL A 43 1.94 -7.37 8.06
CA VAL A 43 2.51 -7.30 9.40
C VAL A 43 3.12 -5.91 9.53
N GLU A 44 2.73 -5.17 10.56
CA GLU A 44 3.29 -3.84 10.78
C GLU A 44 4.78 -3.98 11.12
N GLY A 45 5.65 -3.30 10.36
CA GLY A 45 7.10 -3.44 10.48
C GLY A 45 7.75 -4.42 9.50
N ASP A 46 6.97 -5.21 8.75
CA ASP A 46 7.45 -6.10 7.67
C ASP A 46 7.63 -5.25 6.39
N ALA A 47 8.77 -4.57 6.33
CA ALA A 47 9.13 -3.59 5.32
C ALA A 47 9.57 -4.26 4.00
N ASP A 48 10.25 -5.41 4.08
CA ASP A 48 10.72 -6.14 2.90
C ASP A 48 9.72 -7.19 2.38
N ARG A 49 8.64 -7.45 3.14
CA ARG A 49 7.50 -8.32 2.81
C ARG A 49 7.86 -9.80 2.75
N ASP A 50 8.84 -10.23 3.53
CA ASP A 50 9.20 -11.63 3.66
C ASP A 50 8.26 -12.41 4.61
N GLY A 51 7.44 -11.68 5.38
CA GLY A 51 6.42 -12.23 6.28
C GLY A 51 6.87 -12.36 7.74
N ALA A 52 8.09 -11.92 8.08
CA ALA A 52 8.58 -11.75 9.44
C ALA A 52 8.73 -10.24 9.77
N VAL A 53 9.01 -9.93 11.04
CA VAL A 53 9.52 -8.60 11.40
C VAL A 53 10.84 -8.81 12.12
N ASP A 54 11.92 -8.68 11.39
CA ASP A 54 13.27 -8.99 11.86
C ASP A 54 14.32 -7.95 11.44
N ILE A 55 15.60 -8.36 11.40
CA ILE A 55 16.70 -7.44 11.08
C ILE A 55 16.73 -7.08 9.59
N GLY A 56 16.19 -7.93 8.71
CA GLY A 56 16.04 -7.66 7.28
C GLY A 56 15.22 -6.40 7.03
N ASP A 57 14.12 -6.23 7.76
CA ASP A 57 13.29 -5.02 7.68
C ASP A 57 14.04 -3.75 8.09
N MET A 58 14.85 -3.87 9.15
CA MET A 58 15.67 -2.75 9.63
C MET A 58 16.72 -2.35 8.59
N GLU A 59 17.39 -3.33 7.98
CA GLU A 59 18.36 -3.11 6.91
C GLU A 59 17.69 -2.51 5.67
N PHE A 60 16.49 -2.99 5.33
CA PHE A 60 15.70 -2.50 4.20
C PHE A 60 15.30 -1.03 4.36
N VAL A 61 14.79 -0.63 5.54
CA VAL A 61 14.47 0.78 5.82
C VAL A 61 15.75 1.64 5.83
N ALA A 62 16.82 1.16 6.47
CA ALA A 62 18.08 1.90 6.53
C ALA A 62 18.70 2.16 5.15
N ALA A 63 18.57 1.20 4.22
CA ALA A 63 19.04 1.33 2.84
C ALA A 63 18.27 2.39 2.03
N ASN A 64 17.06 2.75 2.45
CA ASN A 64 16.18 3.68 1.76
C ASN A 64 16.07 5.07 2.42
N LEU A 65 16.88 5.36 3.44
CA LEU A 65 16.90 6.66 4.12
C LEU A 65 17.21 7.82 3.16
N GLY A 66 16.43 8.90 3.26
CA GLY A 66 16.81 10.22 2.77
C GLY A 66 16.15 10.75 1.49
N PRO A 67 16.04 10.04 0.35
CA PRO A 67 15.48 10.65 -0.85
C PRO A 67 13.99 11.00 -0.62
N ILE A 68 13.63 12.22 -1.01
CA ILE A 68 12.24 12.71 -1.04
C ILE A 68 11.91 13.00 -2.51
N PRO A 69 10.95 12.28 -3.12
CA PRO A 69 10.18 11.17 -2.54
C PRO A 69 11.05 9.91 -2.31
N PRO A 70 10.60 8.97 -1.44
CA PRO A 70 11.26 7.70 -1.22
C PRO A 70 11.52 6.95 -2.54
N SER A 71 12.72 6.39 -2.69
CA SER A 71 13.03 5.53 -3.84
C SER A 71 12.18 4.26 -3.84
N ASP A 72 11.94 3.71 -2.65
CA ASP A 72 10.99 2.61 -2.43
C ASP A 72 9.89 3.05 -1.44
N PRO A 73 8.64 3.23 -1.91
CA PRO A 73 7.52 3.57 -1.03
C PRO A 73 7.22 2.53 0.06
N THR A 74 7.71 1.29 -0.04
CA THR A 74 7.47 0.28 1.01
C THR A 74 8.30 0.52 2.26
N SER A 75 9.34 1.35 2.18
CA SER A 75 10.19 1.74 3.32
C SER A 75 9.65 2.92 4.14
N ASP A 76 8.64 3.65 3.63
CA ASP A 76 7.91 4.70 4.33
C ASP A 76 6.70 4.08 5.07
N LEU A 77 7.01 3.47 6.22
CA LEU A 77 6.05 2.67 6.98
C LEU A 77 4.95 3.52 7.62
N ASN A 78 5.22 4.80 7.90
CA ASN A 78 4.23 5.72 8.46
C ASN A 78 3.49 6.57 7.40
N SER A 79 3.89 6.45 6.12
CA SER A 79 3.29 7.13 4.97
C SER A 79 3.29 8.66 5.07
N ASP A 80 4.32 9.25 5.66
CA ASP A 80 4.48 10.71 5.73
C ASP A 80 5.29 11.31 4.58
N GLY A 81 5.75 10.47 3.66
CA GLY A 81 6.50 10.84 2.47
C GLY A 81 8.00 10.95 2.70
N VAL A 82 8.53 10.55 3.86
CA VAL A 82 9.96 10.58 4.19
C VAL A 82 10.35 9.28 4.88
N VAL A 83 11.35 8.58 4.33
CA VAL A 83 11.96 7.44 5.04
C VAL A 83 12.98 7.97 6.03
N ASP A 84 12.65 7.87 7.32
CA ASP A 84 13.53 8.30 8.40
C ASP A 84 13.50 7.38 9.63
N ILE A 85 14.08 7.85 10.73
CA ILE A 85 14.17 7.10 11.98
C ILE A 85 12.79 6.69 12.54
N ARG A 86 11.72 7.39 12.19
CA ARG A 86 10.36 7.08 12.62
C ARG A 86 9.86 5.78 12.01
N ASP A 87 10.28 5.47 10.78
CA ASP A 87 9.99 4.18 10.14
C ASP A 87 10.79 3.06 10.80
N MET A 88 12.06 3.30 11.13
CA MET A 88 12.88 2.33 11.87
C MET A 88 12.29 2.01 13.26
N VAL A 89 11.68 3.01 13.92
CA VAL A 89 10.97 2.81 15.19
C VAL A 89 9.75 1.89 15.04
N ILE A 90 9.09 1.87 13.88
CA ILE A 90 7.97 0.95 13.62
C ILE A 90 8.46 -0.50 13.55
N VAL A 91 9.57 -0.75 12.85
CA VAL A 91 10.21 -2.09 12.82
C VAL A 91 10.59 -2.51 14.25
N ALA A 92 11.30 -1.65 14.99
CA ALA A 92 11.76 -1.96 16.34
C ALA A 92 10.63 -2.28 17.33
N LYS A 93 9.47 -1.60 17.19
CA LYS A 93 8.29 -1.86 18.04
C LYS A 93 7.64 -3.21 17.78
N ASN A 94 7.78 -3.74 16.57
CA ASN A 94 7.13 -4.98 16.13
C ASN A 94 8.12 -6.14 15.96
N PHE A 95 9.38 -5.96 16.36
CA PHE A 95 10.46 -6.94 16.21
C PHE A 95 10.13 -8.28 16.88
N GLN A 96 10.24 -9.38 16.14
CA GLN A 96 9.79 -10.71 16.58
C GLN A 96 10.92 -11.62 17.08
N GLY A 97 12.18 -11.35 16.70
CA GLY A 97 13.39 -11.98 17.25
C GLY A 97 13.64 -13.42 16.84
#